data_AF-L1JUC5-F1
#
_entry.id   AF-L1JUC5-F1
#
_cell.length_a   1.000
_cell.length_b   1.000
_cell.length_c   1.000
_cell.angle_alpha   90.00
_cell.angle_beta   90.00
_cell.angle_gamma   90.00
#
_symmetry.space_group_name_H-M   'P 1'
#
loop_
_entity.id
_entity.type
_entity.pdbx_description
1 polymer ?
#
loop_
_entity_poly.entity_id
_entity_poly.type
_entity_poly.pdbx_seq_one_letter_code
_entity_poly.pdbx_strand_id
1 'polypeptide(L)'
;MDIRSRQSFWVRVVCTAILFVVAVCFVICNNAEKRSTISNLISTVYTNGELVRDNDLDATFISKIRGEVLSIAPYKEGAINFSADPCDNFYEFACGQWIENTSIPKEKASISMIWDAAEDEIVREMNDLMTSDGHDGDDAQRRLRAYYKACMNVSLLDSLGVDPLRFLLNLADSIQSVQDVREVISILQAWNFDTLISLSVEPDSANHSRYALLIRSSGLSLPDFSWYEVIPGSPLQTPNNSQPDAAWKLQVIQTLANDIKRMNMLAGYSENEAEQAVKDTFEIELQLASILSKEPFGNIFLIILHNRSLDSTG
;
A
#
# COMPACT_ATOMS: atom_id res chain seq x y z
N MET A 1 -8.55 30.73 51.64
CA MET A 1 -7.51 31.34 50.80
C MET A 1 -8.15 31.69 49.45
N ASP A 2 -8.16 32.97 49.11
CA ASP A 2 -8.94 33.58 48.01
C ASP A 2 -8.46 33.14 46.61
N ILE A 3 -9.39 32.70 45.75
CA ILE A 3 -9.15 32.24 44.36
C ILE A 3 -8.52 33.35 43.51
N ARG A 4 -8.74 34.63 43.83
CA ARG A 4 -8.10 35.76 43.15
C ARG A 4 -6.57 35.80 43.34
N SER A 5 -6.03 35.23 44.43
CA SER A 5 -4.57 35.19 44.63
C SER A 5 -3.89 34.10 43.81
N ARG A 6 -4.59 33.00 43.51
CA ARG A 6 -4.08 31.90 42.66
C ARG A 6 -3.97 32.31 41.19
N GLN A 7 -4.91 33.08 40.66
CA GLN A 7 -4.80 33.57 39.28
C GLN A 7 -3.63 34.57 39.12
N SER A 8 -3.39 35.45 40.10
CA SER A 8 -2.25 36.38 40.01
C SER A 8 -0.89 35.68 40.14
N PHE A 9 -0.81 34.58 40.89
CA PHE A 9 0.40 33.76 41.00
C PHE A 9 0.76 33.07 39.68
N TRP A 10 -0.19 32.36 39.06
CA TRP A 10 0.07 31.65 37.80
C TRP A 10 0.32 32.62 36.64
N VAL A 11 -0.37 33.77 36.59
CA VAL A 11 -0.09 34.81 35.60
C VAL A 11 1.32 35.37 35.75
N ARG A 12 1.81 35.57 36.98
CA ARG A 12 3.19 36.00 37.23
C ARG A 12 4.20 34.94 36.80
N VAL A 13 3.97 33.67 37.13
CA VAL A 13 4.86 32.56 36.73
C VAL A 13 4.93 32.44 35.20
N VAL A 14 3.80 32.50 34.50
CA VAL A 14 3.75 32.43 33.04
C VAL A 14 4.41 33.66 32.40
N CYS A 15 4.15 34.87 32.90
CA CYS A 15 4.81 36.07 32.40
C CYS A 15 6.33 36.04 32.63
N THR A 16 6.81 35.55 33.77
CA THR A 16 8.25 35.41 34.05
C THR A 16 8.88 34.35 33.14
N ALA A 17 8.20 33.23 32.88
CA ALA A 17 8.69 32.21 31.96
C ALA A 17 8.77 32.73 30.52
N ILE A 18 7.75 33.45 30.05
CA ILE A 18 7.74 34.08 28.72
C ILE A 18 8.85 35.12 28.60
N LEU A 19 9.02 35.99 29.60
CA LEU A 19 10.10 36.99 29.61
C LEU A 19 11.48 36.34 29.64
N PHE A 20 11.65 35.21 30.33
CA PHE A 20 12.90 34.46 30.32
C PHE A 20 13.19 33.84 28.96
N VAL A 21 12.19 33.23 28.30
CA VAL A 21 12.34 32.70 26.94
C VAL A 21 12.62 33.82 25.94
N VAL A 22 11.94 34.95 26.03
CA VAL A 22 12.18 36.12 25.15
C VAL A 22 13.58 36.70 25.41
N ALA A 23 14.02 36.79 26.66
CA ALA A 23 15.38 37.27 26.99
C ALA A 23 16.46 36.29 26.52
N VAL A 24 16.25 34.98 26.67
CA VAL A 24 17.14 33.94 26.15
C VAL A 24 17.17 33.97 24.63
N CYS A 25 16.02 34.09 23.96
CA CYS A 25 15.94 34.26 22.51
C CYS A 25 16.59 35.57 22.05
N PHE A 26 16.43 36.67 22.78
CA PHE A 26 17.07 37.95 22.46
C PHE A 26 18.59 37.85 22.62
N VAL A 27 19.09 37.21 23.68
CA VAL A 27 20.52 36.96 23.91
C VAL A 27 21.09 36.00 22.85
N ILE A 28 20.35 34.96 22.45
CA ILE A 28 20.76 34.04 21.38
C ILE A 28 20.76 34.74 20.01
N CYS A 29 19.74 35.56 19.73
CA CYS A 29 19.57 36.23 18.44
C CYS A 29 20.39 37.53 18.28
N ASN A 30 20.81 38.20 19.35
CA ASN A 30 21.70 39.38 19.30
C ASN A 30 23.17 39.05 19.51
N ASN A 31 23.51 37.81 19.86
CA ASN A 31 24.91 37.41 19.87
C ASN A 31 25.36 37.14 18.42
N ALA A 32 25.97 38.17 17.80
CA ALA A 32 26.39 38.17 16.40
C ALA A 32 27.30 36.97 16.04
N GLU A 33 28.04 36.44 17.01
CA GLU A 33 28.92 35.26 16.88
C GLU A 33 28.13 33.94 16.76
N LYS A 34 26.92 33.86 17.33
CA LYS A 34 26.06 32.66 17.26
C LYS A 34 25.15 32.64 16.03
N ARG A 35 24.80 33.80 15.46
CA ARG A 35 24.11 33.86 14.14
C ARG A 35 24.96 33.26 13.03
N SER A 36 26.26 33.54 12.98
CA SER A 36 27.15 32.92 11.99
C SER A 36 27.27 31.41 12.22
N THR A 37 27.40 30.98 13.49
CA THR A 37 27.53 29.56 13.83
C THR A 37 26.28 28.75 13.49
N ILE A 38 25.06 29.26 13.76
CA ILE A 38 23.80 28.58 13.44
C ILE A 38 23.52 28.63 11.92
N SER A 39 23.82 29.73 11.24
CA SER A 39 23.73 29.82 9.77
C SER A 39 24.71 28.87 9.07
N ASN A 40 25.86 28.57 9.68
CA ASN A 40 26.83 27.60 9.18
C ASN A 40 26.40 26.15 9.47
N LEU A 41 25.64 25.90 10.55
CA LEU A 41 25.16 24.56 10.87
C LEU A 41 23.97 24.11 10.01
N ILE A 42 23.09 25.04 9.60
CA ILE A 42 21.94 24.74 8.74
C ILE A 42 22.38 24.51 7.28
N SER A 43 23.55 25.02 6.89
CA SER A 43 24.06 24.96 5.52
C SER A 43 25.03 23.81 5.24
N THR A 44 25.16 22.78 6.08
CA THR A 44 26.24 21.79 5.89
C THR A 44 25.72 20.37 5.69
N VAL A 45 25.99 19.79 4.51
CA VAL A 45 25.73 18.38 4.18
C VAL A 45 27.04 17.59 4.24
N TYR A 46 27.00 16.41 4.89
CA TYR A 46 28.18 15.57 5.14
C TYR A 46 28.39 14.59 3.98
N THR A 47 29.47 14.75 3.21
CA THR A 47 29.87 13.79 2.15
C THR A 47 31.37 13.49 2.23
N ASN A 48 31.76 12.21 2.16
CA ASN A 48 33.15 11.74 2.16
C ASN A 48 34.07 12.32 3.26
N GLY A 49 33.53 12.57 4.46
CA GLY A 49 34.33 13.05 5.60
C GLY A 49 34.66 14.55 5.57
N GLU A 50 34.13 15.31 4.62
CA GLU A 50 34.29 16.76 4.53
C GLU A 50 32.95 17.49 4.65
N LEU A 51 32.99 18.66 5.29
CA LEU A 51 31.84 19.55 5.49
C LEU A 51 31.70 20.47 4.26
N VAL A 52 30.64 20.29 3.45
CA VAL A 52 30.35 21.14 2.29
C VAL A 52 29.22 22.11 2.64
N ARG A 53 29.44 23.41 2.41
CA ARG A 53 28.44 24.46 2.67
C ARG A 53 27.43 24.53 1.51
N ASP A 54 26.20 24.93 1.81
CA ASP A 54 25.06 25.04 0.89
C ASP A 54 25.37 25.95 -0.32
N ASN A 55 26.11 27.04 -0.09
CA ASN A 55 26.57 27.95 -1.14
C ASN A 55 27.69 27.38 -2.05
N ASP A 56 28.26 26.22 -1.69
CA ASP A 56 29.32 25.55 -2.44
C ASP A 56 28.76 24.40 -3.33
N LEU A 57 27.43 24.26 -3.44
CA LEU A 57 26.74 23.41 -4.43
C LEU A 57 26.78 24.04 -5.83
N ASP A 58 27.95 24.49 -6.24
CA ASP A 58 28.21 25.17 -7.50
C ASP A 58 28.57 24.19 -8.63
N ALA A 59 28.82 24.71 -9.83
CA ALA A 59 29.22 23.89 -10.98
C ALA A 59 30.47 23.02 -10.73
N THR A 60 31.33 23.41 -9.78
CA THR A 60 32.54 22.70 -9.38
C THR A 60 32.19 21.47 -8.55
N PHE A 61 31.26 21.59 -7.60
CA PHE A 61 30.74 20.47 -6.82
C PHE A 61 29.99 19.46 -7.70
N ILE A 62 29.13 19.94 -8.60
CA ILE A 62 28.41 19.08 -9.57
C ILE A 62 29.39 18.30 -10.45
N SER A 63 30.50 18.94 -10.88
CA SER A 63 31.58 18.30 -11.63
C SER A 63 32.31 17.23 -10.82
N LYS A 64 32.56 17.46 -9.52
CA LYS A 64 33.18 16.49 -8.61
C LYS A 64 32.27 15.27 -8.38
N ILE A 65 30.98 15.50 -8.11
CA ILE A 65 29.97 14.43 -7.97
C ILE A 65 29.84 13.64 -9.26
N ARG A 66 29.85 14.31 -10.42
CA ARG A 66 29.87 13.63 -11.73
C ARG A 66 31.05 12.65 -11.80
N GLY A 67 32.27 13.06 -11.46
CA GLY A 67 33.43 12.18 -11.45
C GLY A 67 33.31 10.98 -10.49
N GLU A 68 32.83 11.22 -9.26
CA GLU A 68 32.72 10.17 -8.23
C GLU A 68 31.58 9.18 -8.53
N VAL A 69 30.39 9.65 -8.91
CA VAL A 69 29.22 8.79 -9.20
C VAL A 69 29.47 7.88 -10.41
N LEU A 70 30.09 8.42 -11.46
CA LEU A 70 30.46 7.66 -12.66
C LEU A 70 31.42 6.50 -12.36
N SER A 71 32.23 6.63 -11.31
CA SER A 71 33.19 5.60 -10.91
C SER A 71 32.59 4.46 -10.05
N ILE A 72 31.45 4.69 -9.39
CA ILE A 72 30.88 3.75 -8.39
C ILE A 72 29.64 3.02 -8.93
N ALA A 73 28.88 3.64 -9.84
CA ALA A 73 27.62 3.07 -10.32
C ALA A 73 27.35 3.46 -11.79
N PRO A 74 28.00 2.80 -12.77
CA PRO A 74 27.84 3.12 -14.20
C PRO A 74 26.39 3.01 -14.69
N TYR A 75 25.55 2.17 -14.08
CA TYR A 75 24.11 2.10 -14.38
C TYR A 75 23.33 3.39 -14.02
N LYS A 76 23.89 4.27 -13.18
CA LYS A 76 23.30 5.57 -12.80
C LYS A 76 23.70 6.72 -13.73
N GLU A 77 24.63 6.49 -14.67
CA GLU A 77 25.08 7.53 -15.61
C GLU A 77 23.92 8.06 -16.48
N GLY A 78 22.96 7.18 -16.82
CA GLY A 78 21.75 7.56 -17.56
C GLY A 78 20.61 8.13 -16.71
N ALA A 79 20.79 8.28 -15.38
CA ALA A 79 19.72 8.67 -14.46
C ALA A 79 19.76 10.12 -14.00
N ILE A 80 20.96 10.67 -13.81
CA ILE A 80 21.15 11.98 -13.20
C ILE A 80 20.95 13.10 -14.24
N ASN A 81 20.05 14.03 -13.95
CA ASN A 81 19.89 15.28 -14.70
C ASN A 81 20.79 16.37 -14.09
N PHE A 82 22.01 16.52 -14.60
CA PHE A 82 22.95 17.55 -14.14
C PHE A 82 22.53 19.00 -14.45
N SER A 83 21.48 19.21 -15.23
CA SER A 83 20.95 20.55 -15.52
C SER A 83 19.92 21.01 -14.48
N ALA A 84 19.44 20.12 -13.63
CA ALA A 84 18.55 20.46 -12.52
C ALA A 84 19.35 20.84 -11.27
N ASP A 85 18.87 21.85 -10.53
CA ASP A 85 19.47 22.25 -9.26
C ASP A 85 19.09 21.23 -8.16
N PRO A 86 20.07 20.54 -7.54
CA PRO A 86 19.79 19.59 -6.47
C PRO A 86 19.15 20.21 -5.22
N CYS A 87 19.33 21.51 -4.97
CA CYS A 87 18.73 22.21 -3.83
C CYS A 87 17.25 22.50 -4.03
N ASP A 88 16.83 22.73 -5.28
CA ASP A 88 15.44 23.04 -5.61
C ASP A 88 14.62 21.77 -5.80
N ASN A 89 15.14 20.79 -6.54
CA ASN A 89 14.47 19.52 -6.80
C ASN A 89 15.48 18.37 -6.92
N PHE A 90 15.87 17.82 -5.77
CA PHE A 90 16.81 16.71 -5.72
C PHE A 90 16.33 15.46 -6.47
N TYR A 91 15.01 15.23 -6.56
CA TYR A 91 14.47 14.08 -7.30
C TYR A 91 14.69 14.23 -8.80
N GLU A 92 14.45 15.43 -9.35
CA GLU A 92 14.74 15.72 -10.76
C GLU A 92 16.25 15.64 -11.03
N PHE A 93 17.08 16.21 -10.17
CA PHE A 93 18.54 16.07 -10.29
C PHE A 93 18.98 14.61 -10.30
N ALA A 94 18.51 13.79 -9.35
CA ALA A 94 18.98 12.42 -9.19
C ALA A 94 18.39 11.43 -10.22
N CYS A 95 17.15 11.65 -10.69
CA CYS A 95 16.38 10.67 -11.45
C CYS A 95 15.81 11.21 -12.79
N GLY A 96 15.87 12.52 -13.03
CA GLY A 96 15.17 13.17 -14.15
C GLY A 96 15.54 12.59 -15.52
N GLN A 97 16.83 12.31 -15.73
CA GLN A 97 17.28 11.76 -17.01
C GLN A 97 16.75 10.34 -17.25
N TRP A 98 16.57 9.54 -16.19
CA TRP A 98 15.97 8.21 -16.32
C TRP A 98 14.48 8.29 -16.63
N ILE A 99 13.76 9.23 -16.01
CA ILE A 99 12.34 9.46 -16.26
C ILE A 99 12.09 9.87 -17.71
N GLU A 100 12.93 10.75 -18.27
CA GLU A 100 12.84 11.15 -19.68
C GLU A 100 13.07 9.98 -20.65
N ASN A 101 13.95 9.05 -20.29
CA ASN A 101 14.37 7.96 -21.17
C ASN A 101 13.62 6.64 -20.93
N THR A 102 12.77 6.57 -19.90
CA THR A 102 12.08 5.33 -19.52
C THR A 102 10.58 5.47 -19.74
N SER A 103 10.02 4.57 -20.52
CA SER A 103 8.57 4.40 -20.63
C SER A 103 8.10 3.28 -19.72
N ILE A 104 6.96 3.49 -19.07
CA ILE A 104 6.28 2.43 -18.32
C ILE A 104 5.73 1.42 -19.35
N PRO A 105 6.13 0.14 -19.31
CA PRO A 105 5.57 -0.89 -20.18
C PRO A 105 4.05 -0.99 -20.02
N LYS A 106 3.33 -1.42 -21.06
CA LYS A 106 1.85 -1.48 -21.04
C LYS A 106 1.31 -2.43 -19.96
N GLU A 107 2.13 -3.41 -19.59
CA GLU A 107 1.83 -4.46 -18.63
C GLU A 107 2.06 -4.02 -17.18
N LYS A 108 2.67 -2.85 -16.95
CA LYS A 108 3.02 -2.33 -15.61
C LYS A 108 2.28 -1.03 -15.31
N ALA A 109 1.85 -0.86 -14.05
CA ALA A 109 1.23 0.38 -13.59
C ALA A 109 2.27 1.46 -13.21
N SER A 110 3.48 1.02 -12.86
CA SER A 110 4.62 1.86 -12.50
C SER A 110 5.92 1.12 -12.82
N ILE A 111 7.03 1.84 -12.80
CA ILE A 111 8.37 1.26 -12.93
C ILE A 111 9.32 1.98 -11.98
N SER A 112 10.22 1.20 -11.40
CA SER A 112 11.30 1.62 -10.53
C SER A 112 12.61 1.11 -11.09
N MET A 113 13.57 2.01 -11.21
CA MET A 113 14.91 1.71 -11.71
C MET A 113 15.59 0.53 -11.02
N ILE A 114 15.46 0.41 -9.69
CA ILE A 114 16.17 -0.63 -8.93
C ILE A 114 15.32 -1.88 -8.77
N TRP A 115 14.04 -1.71 -8.38
CA TRP A 115 13.19 -2.85 -8.07
C TRP A 115 12.85 -3.66 -9.31
N ASP A 116 12.47 -3.01 -10.42
CA ASP A 116 12.13 -3.72 -11.66
C ASP A 116 13.38 -4.35 -12.31
N ALA A 117 14.54 -3.69 -12.23
CA ALA A 117 15.77 -4.27 -12.76
C ALA A 117 16.16 -5.55 -12.00
N ALA A 118 16.04 -5.52 -10.66
CA ALA A 118 16.31 -6.68 -9.83
C ALA A 118 15.25 -7.78 -10.02
N GLU A 119 13.96 -7.41 -10.11
CA GLU A 119 12.87 -8.34 -10.37
C GLU A 119 13.04 -9.03 -11.72
N ASP A 120 13.34 -8.29 -12.79
CA ASP A 120 13.57 -8.85 -14.12
C ASP A 120 14.75 -9.84 -14.12
N GLU A 121 15.82 -9.56 -13.36
CA GLU A 121 16.95 -10.48 -13.20
C GLU A 121 16.57 -11.74 -12.44
N ILE A 122 15.88 -11.59 -11.30
CA ILE A 122 15.39 -12.71 -10.50
C ILE A 122 14.43 -13.59 -11.31
N VAL A 123 13.49 -12.98 -12.05
CA VAL A 123 12.53 -13.71 -12.89
C VAL A 123 13.25 -14.48 -13.99
N ARG A 124 14.28 -13.90 -14.63
CA ARG A 124 15.10 -14.61 -15.63
C ARG A 124 15.82 -15.80 -15.01
N GLU A 125 16.52 -15.61 -13.90
CA GLU A 125 17.24 -16.70 -13.23
C GLU A 125 16.29 -17.80 -12.74
N MET A 126 15.16 -17.42 -12.14
CA MET A 126 14.14 -18.38 -11.71
C MET A 126 13.58 -19.16 -12.90
N ASN A 127 13.30 -18.51 -14.02
CA ASN A 127 12.83 -19.18 -15.24
C ASN A 127 13.85 -20.20 -15.75
N ASP A 128 15.13 -19.84 -15.80
CA ASP A 128 16.20 -20.76 -16.23
C ASP A 128 16.32 -21.97 -15.28
N LEU A 129 16.24 -21.73 -13.97
CA LEU A 129 16.25 -22.80 -12.96
C LEU A 129 15.05 -23.74 -13.10
N MET A 130 13.85 -23.23 -13.39
CA MET A 130 12.64 -24.03 -13.51
C MET A 130 12.53 -24.80 -14.84
N THR A 131 13.15 -24.29 -15.90
CA THR A 131 13.09 -24.86 -17.26
C THR A 131 14.26 -25.77 -17.60
N SER A 132 15.38 -25.69 -16.87
CA SER A 132 16.52 -26.59 -17.08
C SER A 132 16.15 -28.08 -16.94
N ASP A 133 16.74 -28.93 -17.79
CA ASP A 133 16.50 -30.38 -17.86
C ASP A 133 17.13 -31.17 -16.69
N GLY A 134 17.45 -30.50 -15.58
CA GLY A 134 18.00 -31.11 -14.37
C GLY A 134 16.95 -31.92 -13.60
N HIS A 135 17.01 -33.24 -13.71
CA HIS A 135 16.29 -34.15 -12.81
C HIS A 135 16.91 -34.20 -11.40
N ASP A 136 18.10 -33.62 -11.25
CA ASP A 136 18.81 -33.56 -9.98
C ASP A 136 18.31 -32.38 -9.15
N GLY A 137 17.66 -32.72 -8.04
CA GLY A 137 17.11 -31.78 -7.07
C GLY A 137 16.39 -32.56 -5.98
N ASP A 138 16.36 -32.00 -4.78
CA ASP A 138 15.57 -32.58 -3.69
C ASP A 138 14.06 -32.60 -4.01
N ASP A 139 13.25 -33.16 -3.12
CA ASP A 139 11.81 -33.24 -3.31
C ASP A 139 11.16 -31.86 -3.49
N ALA A 140 11.67 -30.82 -2.81
CA ALA A 140 11.14 -29.47 -2.88
C ALA A 140 11.37 -28.86 -4.27
N GLN A 141 12.59 -28.98 -4.80
CA GLN A 141 12.90 -28.47 -6.14
C GLN A 141 12.09 -29.16 -7.23
N ARG A 142 11.88 -30.49 -7.12
CA ARG A 142 11.05 -31.23 -8.07
C ARG A 142 9.59 -30.79 -8.04
N ARG A 143 9.02 -30.56 -6.84
CA ARG A 143 7.65 -30.02 -6.69
C ARG A 143 7.52 -28.61 -7.26
N LEU A 144 8.50 -27.75 -6.99
CA LEU A 144 8.51 -26.37 -7.48
C LEU A 144 8.55 -26.33 -9.02
N ARG A 145 9.42 -27.15 -9.64
CA ARG A 145 9.47 -27.29 -11.11
C ARG A 145 8.16 -27.83 -11.69
N ALA A 146 7.54 -28.82 -11.04
CA ALA A 146 6.25 -29.35 -11.48
C ALA A 146 5.13 -28.29 -11.39
N TYR A 147 5.10 -27.52 -10.30
CA TYR A 147 4.16 -26.42 -10.10
C TYR A 147 4.33 -25.34 -11.17
N TYR A 148 5.58 -24.93 -11.44
CA TYR A 148 5.90 -23.98 -12.51
C TYR A 148 5.42 -24.48 -13.88
N LYS A 149 5.72 -25.73 -14.24
CA LYS A 149 5.27 -26.33 -15.51
C LYS A 149 3.76 -26.41 -15.63
N ALA A 150 3.04 -26.66 -14.54
CA ALA A 150 1.58 -26.64 -14.53
C ALA A 150 1.02 -25.23 -14.78
N CYS A 151 1.62 -24.20 -14.16
CA CYS A 151 1.24 -22.80 -14.37
C CYS A 151 1.47 -22.35 -15.83
N MET A 152 2.59 -22.74 -16.43
CA MET A 152 2.97 -22.32 -17.79
C MET A 152 2.25 -23.08 -18.92
N ASN A 153 1.49 -24.14 -18.62
CA ASN A 153 0.82 -24.95 -19.63
C ASN A 153 -0.52 -24.32 -20.07
N VAL A 154 -0.44 -23.22 -20.82
CA VAL A 154 -1.61 -22.47 -21.31
C VAL A 154 -2.54 -23.36 -22.15
N SER A 155 -2.01 -24.25 -22.99
CA SER A 155 -2.84 -25.17 -23.79
C SER A 155 -3.70 -26.10 -22.94
N LEU A 156 -3.17 -26.59 -21.81
CA LEU A 156 -3.96 -27.37 -20.87
C LEU A 156 -5.02 -26.50 -20.18
N LEU A 157 -4.64 -25.30 -19.71
CA LEU A 157 -5.58 -24.37 -19.07
C LEU A 157 -6.75 -24.03 -20.01
N ASP A 158 -6.47 -23.71 -21.27
CA ASP A 158 -7.48 -23.43 -22.30
C ASP A 158 -8.40 -24.64 -22.53
N SER A 159 -7.84 -25.86 -22.51
CA SER A 159 -8.64 -27.08 -22.71
C SER A 159 -9.54 -27.42 -21.50
N LEU A 160 -9.14 -27.04 -20.29
CA LEU A 160 -9.90 -27.25 -19.06
C LEU A 160 -11.02 -26.23 -18.89
N GLY A 161 -10.84 -25.00 -19.40
CA GLY A 161 -11.82 -23.93 -19.26
C GLY A 161 -12.20 -23.70 -17.79
N VAL A 162 -13.50 -23.65 -17.50
CA VAL A 162 -14.04 -23.42 -16.15
C VAL A 162 -14.15 -24.69 -15.30
N ASP A 163 -13.89 -25.87 -15.85
CA ASP A 163 -14.11 -27.15 -15.16
C ASP A 163 -13.41 -27.23 -13.79
N PRO A 164 -12.16 -26.76 -13.59
CA PRO A 164 -11.50 -26.77 -12.29
C PRO A 164 -12.21 -25.93 -11.21
N LEU A 165 -13.02 -24.94 -11.61
CA LEU A 165 -13.74 -24.06 -10.68
C LEU A 165 -15.13 -24.59 -10.32
N ARG A 166 -15.62 -25.66 -10.97
CA ARG A 166 -16.99 -26.16 -10.76
C ARG A 166 -17.31 -26.53 -9.32
N PHE A 167 -16.34 -27.01 -8.54
CA PHE A 167 -16.61 -27.34 -7.15
C PHE A 167 -16.91 -26.09 -6.31
N LEU A 168 -16.28 -24.94 -6.60
CA LEU A 168 -16.57 -23.66 -5.93
C LEU A 168 -17.95 -23.15 -6.34
N LEU A 169 -18.27 -23.23 -7.63
CA LEU A 169 -19.57 -22.82 -8.16
C LEU A 169 -20.69 -23.65 -7.51
N ASN A 170 -20.53 -24.98 -7.46
CA ASN A 170 -21.48 -25.86 -6.79
C ASN A 170 -21.61 -25.56 -5.28
N LEU A 171 -20.52 -25.17 -4.63
CA LEU A 171 -20.55 -24.77 -3.22
C LEU A 171 -21.37 -23.49 -3.03
N ALA A 172 -21.19 -22.49 -3.91
CA ALA A 172 -21.98 -21.27 -3.90
C ALA A 172 -23.47 -21.54 -4.18
N ASP A 173 -23.78 -22.37 -5.18
CA ASP A 173 -25.16 -22.74 -5.55
C ASP A 173 -25.88 -23.54 -4.45
N SER A 174 -25.14 -24.15 -3.52
CA SER A 174 -25.71 -24.91 -2.40
C SER A 174 -26.27 -24.03 -1.27
N ILE A 175 -25.97 -22.72 -1.29
CA ILE A 175 -26.38 -21.79 -0.23
C ILE A 175 -27.88 -21.48 -0.34
N GLN A 176 -28.65 -21.88 0.68
CA GLN A 176 -30.09 -21.61 0.75
C GLN A 176 -30.49 -20.90 2.06
N SER A 177 -29.54 -20.78 2.99
CA SER A 177 -29.75 -20.22 4.31
C SER A 177 -28.51 -19.51 4.83
N VAL A 178 -28.70 -18.69 5.87
CA VAL A 178 -27.60 -18.03 6.59
C VAL A 178 -26.64 -19.05 7.21
N GLN A 179 -27.12 -20.24 7.57
CA GLN A 179 -26.27 -21.29 8.10
C GLN A 179 -25.33 -21.83 7.00
N ASP A 180 -25.85 -22.04 5.80
CA ASP A 180 -25.03 -22.47 4.65
C ASP A 180 -23.96 -21.41 4.32
N VAL A 181 -24.30 -20.12 4.40
CA VAL A 181 -23.31 -19.03 4.23
C VAL A 181 -22.14 -19.19 5.19
N ARG A 182 -22.39 -19.50 6.47
CA ARG A 182 -21.33 -19.69 7.48
C ARG A 182 -20.44 -20.90 7.16
N GLU A 183 -21.05 -22.00 6.73
CA GLU A 183 -20.34 -23.23 6.38
C GLU A 183 -19.48 -23.03 5.13
N VAL A 184 -20.05 -22.42 4.09
CA VAL A 184 -19.32 -22.10 2.86
C VAL A 184 -18.17 -21.13 3.13
N ILE A 185 -18.40 -20.04 3.88
CA ILE A 185 -17.33 -19.09 4.25
C ILE A 185 -16.21 -19.82 5.01
N SER A 186 -16.53 -20.74 5.91
CA SER A 186 -15.52 -21.50 6.65
C SER A 186 -14.65 -22.36 5.74
N ILE A 187 -15.25 -23.01 4.74
CA ILE A 187 -14.52 -23.79 3.72
C ILE A 187 -13.63 -22.88 2.88
N LEU A 188 -14.17 -21.75 2.40
CA LEU A 188 -13.45 -20.78 1.58
C LEU A 188 -12.26 -20.18 2.33
N GLN A 189 -12.43 -19.80 3.60
CA GLN A 189 -11.35 -19.30 4.44
C GLN A 189 -10.25 -20.35 4.69
N ALA A 190 -10.61 -21.64 4.85
CA ALA A 190 -9.63 -22.71 4.97
C ALA A 190 -8.77 -22.86 3.70
N TRP A 191 -9.29 -22.40 2.55
CA TRP A 191 -8.60 -22.40 1.26
C TRP A 191 -8.01 -21.03 0.92
N ASN A 192 -7.96 -20.13 1.91
CA ASN A 192 -7.40 -18.79 1.80
C ASN A 192 -8.10 -17.90 0.77
N PHE A 193 -9.40 -18.11 0.55
CA PHE A 193 -10.25 -17.14 -0.13
C PHE A 193 -10.66 -16.04 0.84
N ASP A 194 -10.49 -14.80 0.41
CA ASP A 194 -11.04 -13.65 1.10
C ASP A 194 -12.57 -13.71 1.06
N THR A 195 -13.19 -13.48 2.21
CA THR A 195 -14.65 -13.44 2.40
C THR A 195 -15.00 -12.15 3.14
N LEU A 196 -16.07 -12.11 3.91
CA LEU A 196 -16.48 -10.93 4.69
C LEU A 196 -15.43 -10.50 5.75
N ILE A 197 -14.63 -11.45 6.22
CA ILE A 197 -13.51 -11.22 7.14
C ILE A 197 -12.31 -12.03 6.67
N SER A 198 -11.12 -11.52 6.91
CA SER A 198 -9.88 -12.30 6.75
C SER A 198 -9.37 -12.72 8.11
N LEU A 199 -8.90 -13.97 8.17
CA LEU A 199 -8.36 -14.61 9.35
C LEU A 199 -6.88 -14.90 9.10
N SER A 200 -6.01 -14.48 10.01
CA SER A 200 -4.59 -14.78 9.93
C SER A 200 -4.02 -15.16 11.29
N VAL A 201 -2.99 -16.00 11.29
CA VAL A 201 -2.22 -16.33 12.49
C VAL A 201 -0.91 -15.57 12.41
N GLU A 202 -0.76 -14.56 13.27
CA GLU A 202 0.40 -13.66 13.26
C GLU A 202 1.02 -13.57 14.67
N PRO A 203 2.30 -13.18 14.79
CA PRO A 203 2.90 -12.90 16.09
C PRO A 203 2.07 -11.88 16.87
N ASP A 204 1.79 -12.17 18.15
CA ASP A 204 1.02 -11.26 19.00
C ASP A 204 1.85 -10.01 19.31
N SER A 205 1.40 -8.83 18.88
CA SER A 205 2.14 -7.57 19.08
C SER A 205 2.30 -7.17 20.55
N ALA A 206 1.50 -7.71 21.48
CA ALA A 206 1.71 -7.52 22.91
C ALA A 206 2.63 -8.59 23.53
N ASN A 207 2.80 -9.73 22.87
CA ASN A 207 3.68 -10.81 23.30
C ASN A 207 4.24 -11.59 22.10
N HIS A 208 5.40 -11.14 21.59
CA HIS A 208 6.06 -11.74 20.44
C HIS A 208 6.51 -13.21 20.65
N SER A 209 6.37 -13.78 21.86
CA SER A 209 6.66 -15.20 22.13
C SER A 209 5.50 -16.15 21.80
N ARG A 210 4.35 -15.62 21.37
CA ARG A 210 3.18 -16.41 20.96
C ARG A 210 2.56 -15.87 19.68
N TYR A 211 1.77 -16.72 19.03
CA TYR A 211 0.89 -16.32 17.94
C TYR A 211 -0.50 -15.96 18.46
N ALA A 212 -1.18 -15.07 17.76
CA ALA A 212 -2.59 -14.75 17.97
C ALA A 212 -3.38 -14.95 16.67
N LEU A 213 -4.67 -15.24 16.81
CA LEU A 213 -5.61 -15.16 15.70
C LEU A 213 -6.00 -13.70 15.50
N LEU A 214 -5.76 -13.17 14.31
CA LEU A 214 -6.15 -11.83 13.90
C LEU A 214 -7.36 -11.94 12.98
N ILE A 215 -8.34 -11.08 13.26
CA ILE A 215 -9.53 -10.91 12.44
C ILE A 215 -9.46 -9.51 11.84
N ARG A 216 -9.49 -9.42 10.51
CA ARG A 216 -9.45 -8.16 9.77
C ARG A 216 -10.68 -8.04 8.89
N SER A 217 -11.08 -6.80 8.63
CA SER A 217 -12.10 -6.49 7.63
C SER A 217 -11.63 -6.93 6.25
N SER A 218 -12.52 -7.56 5.49
CA SER A 218 -12.31 -7.95 4.09
C SER A 218 -13.65 -7.88 3.35
N GLY A 219 -13.69 -8.33 2.10
CA GLY A 219 -14.95 -8.57 1.37
C GLY A 219 -15.48 -7.38 0.56
N LEU A 220 -14.70 -6.31 0.40
CA LEU A 220 -14.98 -5.29 -0.61
C LEU A 220 -14.20 -5.62 -1.89
N SER A 221 -14.86 -5.57 -3.04
CA SER A 221 -14.19 -5.69 -4.34
C SER A 221 -13.42 -4.44 -4.75
N LEU A 222 -13.76 -3.27 -4.17
CA LEU A 222 -13.04 -2.01 -4.37
C LEU A 222 -12.02 -1.78 -3.25
N PRO A 223 -10.95 -0.98 -3.50
CA PRO A 223 -9.82 -0.86 -2.57
C PRO A 223 -10.18 -0.49 -1.13
N ASP A 224 -11.20 0.35 -0.93
CA ASP A 224 -11.69 0.75 0.38
C ASP A 224 -13.11 1.34 0.31
N PHE A 225 -13.71 1.62 1.48
CA PHE A 225 -15.09 2.12 1.58
C PHE A 225 -15.31 3.46 0.87
N SER A 226 -14.28 4.31 0.70
CA SER A 226 -14.42 5.64 0.09
C SER A 226 -14.80 5.57 -1.38
N TRP A 227 -14.54 4.43 -2.04
CA TRP A 227 -14.96 4.20 -3.42
C TRP A 227 -16.47 4.07 -3.56
N TYR A 228 -17.17 3.67 -2.49
CA TYR A 228 -18.62 3.53 -2.50
C TYR A 228 -19.35 4.85 -2.23
N GLU A 229 -18.63 5.93 -1.87
CA GLU A 229 -19.19 7.27 -1.67
C GLU A 229 -19.70 7.91 -2.97
N VAL A 230 -19.09 7.56 -4.10
CA VAL A 230 -19.44 8.16 -5.40
C VAL A 230 -20.62 7.47 -6.08
N ILE A 231 -21.04 6.30 -5.58
CA ILE A 231 -22.15 5.52 -6.14
C ILE A 231 -23.47 6.27 -5.89
N PRO A 232 -24.28 6.56 -6.93
CA PRO A 232 -25.55 7.24 -6.76
C PRO A 232 -26.49 6.51 -5.80
N GLY A 233 -27.01 7.22 -4.79
CA GLY A 233 -27.91 6.63 -3.79
C GLY A 233 -27.20 5.85 -2.69
N SER A 234 -25.86 5.87 -2.67
CA SER A 234 -25.07 5.28 -1.59
C SER A 234 -25.39 5.93 -0.23
N PRO A 235 -25.49 5.15 0.86
CA PRO A 235 -25.63 5.71 2.21
C PRO A 235 -24.37 6.48 2.65
N LEU A 236 -23.26 6.32 1.94
CA LEU A 236 -21.99 7.01 2.17
C LEU A 236 -21.84 8.27 1.31
N GLN A 237 -22.82 8.58 0.45
CA GLN A 237 -22.73 9.68 -0.49
C GLN A 237 -22.49 11.02 0.23
N THR A 238 -21.43 11.72 -0.14
CA THR A 238 -21.13 13.04 0.43
C THR A 238 -21.86 14.14 -0.36
N PRO A 239 -22.42 15.18 0.29
CA PRO A 239 -23.21 16.22 -0.39
C PRO A 239 -22.42 17.05 -1.41
N ASN A 240 -21.09 17.06 -1.33
CA ASN A 240 -20.21 17.72 -2.28
C ASN A 240 -19.38 16.64 -3.00
N ASN A 241 -19.93 16.08 -4.07
CA ASN A 241 -19.23 15.26 -5.08
C ASN A 241 -18.15 16.07 -5.84
N SER A 242 -17.40 16.92 -5.14
CA SER A 242 -16.23 17.65 -5.62
C SER A 242 -14.95 16.85 -5.40
N GLN A 243 -15.03 15.54 -5.14
CA GLN A 243 -13.85 14.70 -5.21
C GLN A 243 -13.33 14.83 -6.65
N PRO A 244 -12.09 15.30 -6.88
CA PRO A 244 -11.53 15.55 -8.22
C PRO A 244 -11.44 14.27 -9.07
N ASP A 245 -11.85 13.17 -8.47
CA ASP A 245 -11.49 11.81 -8.75
C ASP A 245 -12.78 10.95 -8.90
N ALA A 246 -13.97 11.52 -8.65
CA ALA A 246 -15.24 10.80 -8.69
C ALA A 246 -15.60 10.23 -10.07
N ALA A 247 -15.31 10.97 -11.15
CA ALA A 247 -15.63 10.52 -12.51
C ALA A 247 -14.84 9.26 -12.90
N TRP A 248 -13.55 9.20 -12.53
CA TRP A 248 -12.73 8.04 -12.83
C TRP A 248 -13.11 6.85 -11.94
N LYS A 249 -13.44 7.08 -10.66
CA LYS A 249 -13.94 6.01 -9.76
C LYS A 249 -15.20 5.37 -10.32
N LEU A 250 -16.16 6.18 -10.78
CA LEU A 250 -17.38 5.67 -11.41
C LEU A 250 -17.10 4.84 -12.66
N GLN A 251 -16.11 5.22 -13.47
CA GLN A 251 -15.69 4.44 -14.63
C GLN A 251 -15.10 3.08 -14.23
N VAL A 252 -14.27 3.04 -13.19
CA VAL A 252 -13.71 1.78 -12.65
C VAL A 252 -14.83 0.90 -12.09
N ILE A 253 -15.76 1.46 -11.33
CA ILE A 253 -16.92 0.73 -10.79
C ILE A 253 -17.77 0.13 -11.91
N GLN A 254 -18.03 0.90 -12.98
CA GLN A 254 -18.78 0.40 -14.14
C GLN A 254 -18.02 -0.73 -14.86
N THR A 255 -16.69 -0.65 -14.93
CA THR A 255 -15.85 -1.69 -15.52
C THR A 255 -15.91 -2.95 -14.70
N LEU A 256 -15.76 -2.84 -13.37
CA LEU A 256 -15.89 -3.95 -12.43
C LEU A 256 -17.28 -4.62 -12.53
N ALA A 257 -18.36 -3.83 -12.61
CA ALA A 257 -19.71 -4.37 -12.81
C ALA A 257 -19.84 -5.18 -14.10
N ASN A 258 -19.26 -4.69 -15.21
CA ASN A 258 -19.25 -5.40 -16.48
C ASN A 258 -18.41 -6.69 -16.40
N ASP A 259 -17.28 -6.65 -15.69
CA ASP A 259 -16.41 -7.80 -15.51
C ASP A 259 -17.08 -8.88 -14.64
N ILE A 260 -17.76 -8.49 -13.54
CA ILE A 260 -18.56 -9.42 -12.72
C ILE A 260 -19.65 -10.08 -13.56
N LYS A 261 -20.40 -9.31 -14.36
CA LYS A 261 -21.41 -9.87 -15.27
C LYS A 261 -20.77 -10.86 -16.24
N ARG A 262 -19.65 -10.49 -16.87
CA ARG A 262 -18.94 -11.35 -17.83
C ARG A 262 -18.42 -12.63 -17.18
N MET A 263 -17.84 -12.55 -15.99
CA MET A 263 -17.34 -13.71 -15.25
C MET A 263 -18.47 -14.70 -14.93
N ASN A 264 -19.64 -14.21 -14.50
CA ASN A 264 -20.81 -15.06 -14.27
C ASN A 264 -21.30 -15.73 -15.56
N MET A 265 -21.35 -15.00 -16.68
CA MET A 265 -21.71 -15.58 -17.97
C MET A 265 -20.71 -16.66 -18.43
N LEU A 266 -19.41 -16.44 -18.21
CA LEU A 266 -18.36 -17.43 -18.49
C LEU A 266 -18.45 -18.66 -17.58
N ALA A 267 -18.96 -18.50 -16.37
CA ALA A 267 -19.25 -19.59 -15.45
C ALA A 267 -20.50 -20.41 -15.81
N GLY A 268 -21.31 -19.93 -16.78
CA GLY A 268 -22.47 -20.64 -17.30
C GLY A 268 -23.83 -20.10 -16.85
N TYR A 269 -23.86 -19.03 -16.06
CA TYR A 269 -25.10 -18.36 -15.65
C TYR A 269 -25.72 -17.59 -16.84
N SER A 270 -27.04 -17.47 -16.85
CA SER A 270 -27.76 -16.66 -17.84
C SER A 270 -27.44 -15.18 -17.68
N GLU A 271 -27.69 -14.40 -18.74
CA GLU A 271 -27.47 -12.95 -18.70
C GLU A 271 -28.27 -12.26 -17.58
N ASN A 272 -29.51 -12.70 -17.34
CA ASN A 272 -30.36 -12.16 -16.28
C ASN A 272 -29.82 -12.49 -14.88
N GLU A 273 -29.35 -13.72 -14.67
CA GLU A 273 -28.73 -14.14 -13.41
C GLU A 273 -27.44 -13.36 -13.16
N ALA A 274 -26.62 -13.18 -14.21
CA ALA A 274 -25.39 -12.40 -14.13
C ALA A 274 -25.66 -10.92 -13.82
N GLU A 275 -26.70 -10.30 -14.40
CA GLU A 275 -27.12 -8.94 -14.06
C GLU A 275 -27.63 -8.80 -12.64
N GLN A 276 -28.33 -9.82 -12.14
CA GLN A 276 -28.80 -9.84 -10.76
C GLN A 276 -27.62 -10.00 -9.78
N ALA A 277 -26.67 -10.88 -10.09
CA ALA A 277 -25.47 -11.08 -9.28
C ALA A 277 -24.66 -9.79 -9.11
N VAL A 278 -24.55 -8.96 -10.15
CA VAL A 278 -23.91 -7.64 -10.06
C VAL A 278 -24.64 -6.74 -9.05
N LYS A 279 -25.98 -6.65 -9.13
CA LYS A 279 -26.77 -5.80 -8.24
C LYS A 279 -26.64 -6.25 -6.79
N ASP A 280 -26.80 -7.56 -6.55
CA ASP A 280 -26.74 -8.15 -5.21
C ASP A 280 -25.34 -7.98 -4.60
N THR A 281 -24.28 -8.14 -5.40
CA THR A 281 -22.90 -7.92 -4.96
C THR A 281 -22.71 -6.49 -4.47
N PHE A 282 -23.05 -5.49 -5.29
CA PHE A 282 -22.89 -4.09 -4.88
C PHE A 282 -23.82 -3.68 -3.74
N GLU A 283 -25.01 -4.27 -3.62
CA GLU A 283 -25.90 -4.04 -2.48
C GLU A 283 -25.28 -4.51 -1.16
N ILE A 284 -24.74 -5.74 -1.13
CA ILE A 284 -24.05 -6.29 0.04
C ILE A 284 -22.80 -5.46 0.36
N GLU A 285 -21.99 -5.15 -0.65
CA GLU A 285 -20.77 -4.37 -0.45
C GLU A 285 -21.05 -2.94 0.02
N LEU A 286 -22.13 -2.30 -0.41
CA LEU A 286 -22.53 -0.98 0.09
C LEU A 286 -22.86 -1.02 1.59
N GLN A 287 -23.55 -2.07 2.04
CA GLN A 287 -23.83 -2.26 3.46
C GLN A 287 -22.54 -2.50 4.25
N LEU A 288 -21.66 -3.34 3.72
CA LEU A 288 -20.36 -3.64 4.32
C LEU A 288 -19.48 -2.38 4.40
N ALA A 289 -19.35 -1.64 3.31
CA ALA A 289 -18.64 -0.37 3.27
C ALA A 289 -19.18 0.63 4.30
N SER A 290 -20.51 0.68 4.50
CA SER A 290 -21.13 1.55 5.52
C SER A 290 -20.81 1.15 6.96
N ILE A 291 -20.58 -0.14 7.21
CA ILE A 291 -20.08 -0.61 8.51
C ILE A 291 -18.61 -0.19 8.65
N LEU A 292 -17.80 -0.45 7.63
CA LEU A 292 -16.36 -0.17 7.64
C LEU A 292 -16.04 1.33 7.76
N SER A 293 -16.87 2.21 7.19
CA SER A 293 -16.69 3.67 7.27
C SER A 293 -16.86 4.22 8.68
N LYS A 294 -17.51 3.48 9.59
CA LYS A 294 -17.77 3.89 10.98
C LYS A 294 -16.67 3.44 11.93
N GLU A 295 -15.79 2.55 11.49
CA GLU A 295 -14.66 2.11 12.29
C GLU A 295 -13.62 3.25 12.37
N PRO A 296 -13.21 3.68 13.58
CA PRO A 296 -12.33 4.84 13.78
C PRO A 296 -10.89 4.61 13.29
N PHE A 297 -10.60 3.46 12.70
CA PHE A 297 -9.28 3.03 12.28
C PHE A 297 -9.21 2.77 10.78
N GLY A 298 -9.56 3.76 9.96
CA GLY A 298 -9.37 3.73 8.51
C GLY A 298 -7.92 3.56 8.02
N ASN A 299 -6.96 3.27 8.91
CA ASN A 299 -5.56 2.94 8.58
C ASN A 299 -4.82 2.08 9.64
N ILE A 300 -5.48 1.62 10.71
CA ILE A 300 -4.84 0.76 11.73
C ILE A 300 -5.73 -0.46 11.95
N PHE A 301 -5.52 -1.44 11.07
CA PHE A 301 -5.75 -2.85 11.35
C PHE A 301 -5.24 -3.15 12.75
N LEU A 302 -6.12 -3.65 13.63
CA LEU A 302 -5.84 -4.52 14.77
C LEU A 302 -7.05 -4.47 15.71
N ILE A 303 -8.14 -5.15 15.35
CA ILE A 303 -8.88 -5.86 16.41
C ILE A 303 -7.99 -7.06 16.75
N ILE A 304 -6.95 -6.82 17.55
CA ILE A 304 -6.36 -7.94 18.29
C ILE A 304 -7.47 -8.31 19.26
N LEU A 305 -7.97 -9.54 19.17
CA LEU A 305 -8.74 -10.13 20.25
C LEU A 305 -7.80 -10.35 21.44
N HIS A 306 -7.33 -9.25 22.04
CA HIS A 306 -6.77 -9.28 23.37
C HIS A 306 -7.94 -9.60 24.29
N ASN A 307 -7.97 -10.82 24.82
CA ASN A 307 -8.82 -11.22 25.95
C ASN A 307 -10.34 -11.26 25.74
N ARG A 308 -10.89 -11.23 24.51
CA ARG A 308 -12.29 -11.64 24.35
C ARG A 308 -12.36 -13.16 24.24
N SER A 309 -12.91 -13.79 25.28
CA SER A 309 -13.30 -15.19 25.23
C SER A 309 -14.23 -15.41 24.03
N LEU A 310 -13.95 -16.41 23.20
CA LEU A 310 -14.88 -16.92 22.19
C LEU A 310 -15.93 -17.79 22.91
N ASP A 311 -16.62 -17.24 23.90
CA ASP A 311 -17.68 -17.97 24.57
C ASP A 311 -18.89 -18.08 23.62
N SER A 312 -19.35 -19.30 23.42
CA SER A 312 -20.37 -19.71 22.45
C SER A 312 -21.80 -19.28 22.82
N THR A 313 -21.97 -18.12 23.47
CA THR A 313 -23.27 -17.57 23.86
C THR A 313 -23.52 -16.27 23.12
N GLY A 314 -24.13 -16.38 21.94
CA GLY A 314 -24.56 -15.25 21.11
C GLY A 314 -24.95 -15.69 19.71
#